data_AF-A0A7C1NSM7-F1
#
_entry.id   AF-A0A7C1NSM7-F1
#
_cell.length_a   1.000
_cell.length_b   1.000
_cell.length_c   1.000
_cell.angle_alpha   90.00
_cell.angle_beta   90.00
_cell.angle_gamma   90.00
#
_symmetry.space_group_name_H-M   'P 1'
#
loop_
_entity.id
_entity.type
_entity.pdbx_description
1 polymer ?
#
loop_
_entity_poly.entity_id
_entity_poly.type
_entity_poly.pdbx_seq_one_letter_code
_entity_poly.pdbx_strand_id
1 'polypeptide(L)'
;MLVPASQLGTGAFFLVPIMTNKSPAFQFYPKDFISSFSVQTMTAEEVGIYTLLLCMDWLEDGIEDDLTTLEALFNHRLTDAQSLVKPWSKFDVCEDGRRRNKRLQEEREKQADWREKSSKGGKQSAISRRKITTLEPPLNHRPSTLKPKGDSSSSSSIASSSSNTKKKSMVIYDQDFETFWKAYPKKIGKGAANKFWEKQKPPLDKCLETIKAFIGSEQWKDPKYVPHPSTWLSQCRWDDEAPKKGKSEVDQIDRSDYATPVR
;
A
#
# COMPACT_ATOMS: atom_id res chain seq x y z
N MET A 1 -68.22 -21.26 -24.08
CA MET A 1 -67.44 -20.11 -24.57
C MET A 1 -66.13 -20.11 -23.81
N LEU A 2 -65.04 -20.32 -24.53
CA LEU A 2 -63.66 -20.34 -24.02
C LEU A 2 -63.16 -18.88 -23.97
N VAL A 3 -62.63 -18.43 -22.84
CA VAL A 3 -61.79 -17.23 -22.76
C VAL A 3 -60.39 -17.70 -22.34
N PRO A 4 -59.33 -17.42 -23.12
CA PRO A 4 -58.03 -18.02 -22.90
C PRO A 4 -57.29 -17.33 -21.74
N ALA A 5 -56.60 -18.16 -20.95
CA ALA A 5 -55.56 -17.74 -20.02
C ALA A 5 -54.30 -17.36 -20.81
N SER A 6 -53.91 -16.09 -20.81
CA SER A 6 -52.67 -15.63 -21.44
C SER A 6 -51.82 -14.84 -20.45
N GLN A 7 -50.65 -15.43 -20.18
CA GLN A 7 -49.40 -14.82 -19.71
C GLN A 7 -49.35 -14.36 -18.24
N LEU A 8 -49.12 -15.34 -17.37
CA LEU A 8 -48.22 -15.12 -16.23
C LEU A 8 -46.83 -14.90 -16.80
N GLY A 9 -46.39 -13.64 -16.83
CA GLY A 9 -45.00 -13.28 -17.08
C GLY A 9 -44.14 -13.95 -16.01
N THR A 10 -43.40 -14.96 -16.43
CA THR A 10 -42.35 -15.58 -15.64
C THR A 10 -41.30 -14.52 -15.35
N GLY A 11 -41.40 -13.89 -14.17
CA GLY A 11 -40.28 -13.19 -13.52
C GLY A 11 -39.25 -14.22 -13.10
N ALA A 12 -38.62 -14.87 -14.08
CA ALA A 12 -37.46 -15.69 -13.87
C ALA A 12 -36.32 -14.73 -13.57
N PHE A 13 -36.13 -14.44 -12.28
CA PHE A 13 -34.82 -14.04 -11.78
C PHE A 13 -33.87 -15.19 -12.13
N PHE A 14 -33.24 -15.10 -13.30
CA PHE A 14 -32.04 -15.83 -13.56
C PHE A 14 -31.04 -15.28 -12.56
N LEU A 15 -30.90 -16.01 -11.45
CA LEU A 15 -29.74 -15.91 -10.58
C LEU A 15 -28.57 -16.31 -11.47
N VAL A 16 -28.03 -15.35 -12.21
CA VAL A 16 -26.80 -15.52 -12.98
C VAL A 16 -25.80 -16.08 -11.98
N PRO A 17 -25.12 -17.20 -12.28
CA PRO A 17 -24.15 -17.77 -11.36
C PRO A 17 -23.19 -16.65 -10.98
N ILE A 18 -23.20 -16.26 -9.69
CA ILE A 18 -22.33 -15.20 -9.16
C ILE A 18 -20.93 -15.52 -9.65
N MET A 19 -20.45 -14.75 -10.63
CA MET A 19 -19.18 -15.05 -11.28
C MET A 19 -18.12 -15.04 -10.18
N THR A 20 -17.54 -16.21 -9.93
CA THR A 20 -16.80 -16.58 -8.72
C THR A 20 -15.40 -15.96 -8.60
N ASN A 21 -15.19 -14.78 -9.19
CA ASN A 21 -13.88 -14.12 -9.26
C ASN A 21 -13.93 -12.57 -9.21
N LYS A 22 -14.99 -11.99 -8.67
CA LYS A 22 -15.06 -10.55 -8.39
C LYS A 22 -14.62 -10.27 -6.95
N SER A 23 -13.95 -9.15 -6.74
CA SER A 23 -13.54 -8.71 -5.40
C SER A 23 -14.79 -8.45 -4.55
N PRO A 24 -14.84 -8.91 -3.28
CA PRO A 24 -16.04 -8.80 -2.46
C PRO A 24 -16.34 -7.36 -2.02
N ALA A 25 -15.44 -6.40 -2.29
CA ALA A 25 -15.56 -5.03 -1.83
C ALA A 25 -14.94 -4.03 -2.81
N PHE A 26 -15.49 -2.82 -2.81
CA PHE A 26 -14.90 -1.63 -3.41
C PHE A 26 -14.55 -0.61 -2.33
N GLN A 27 -13.57 0.27 -2.61
CA GLN A 27 -13.24 1.35 -1.68
C GLN A 27 -14.30 2.45 -1.75
N PHE A 28 -14.77 2.87 -0.57
CA PHE A 28 -15.66 4.01 -0.40
C PHE A 28 -14.88 5.15 0.24
N TYR A 29 -14.65 6.23 -0.49
CA TYR A 29 -13.90 7.38 -0.03
C TYR A 29 -14.85 8.49 0.43
N PRO A 30 -14.93 8.81 1.74
CA PRO A 30 -15.86 9.81 2.24
C PRO A 30 -15.63 11.20 1.63
N LYS A 31 -14.36 11.54 1.37
CA LYS A 31 -14.00 12.82 0.73
C LYS A 31 -14.60 12.93 -0.66
N ASP A 32 -14.45 11.91 -1.50
CA ASP A 32 -14.95 11.92 -2.88
C ASP A 32 -16.48 11.89 -2.91
N PHE A 33 -17.08 11.17 -1.96
CA PHE A 33 -18.52 11.08 -1.81
C PHE A 33 -19.14 12.44 -1.42
N ILE A 34 -18.64 13.06 -0.35
CA ILE A 34 -19.20 14.32 0.19
C ILE A 34 -18.79 15.53 -0.65
N SER A 35 -17.66 15.53 -1.34
CA SER A 35 -17.22 16.67 -2.18
C SER A 35 -17.94 16.74 -3.54
N SER A 36 -18.61 15.68 -3.97
CA SER A 36 -19.34 15.69 -5.23
C SER A 36 -20.59 16.55 -5.13
N PHE A 37 -20.65 17.65 -5.88
CA PHE A 37 -21.84 18.53 -5.93
C PHE A 37 -23.12 17.73 -6.22
N SER A 38 -23.08 16.80 -7.17
CA SER A 38 -24.22 15.93 -7.48
C SER A 38 -24.73 15.14 -6.27
N VAL A 39 -23.84 14.64 -5.41
CA VAL A 39 -24.21 13.89 -4.19
C VAL A 39 -24.65 14.85 -3.09
N GLN A 40 -24.05 16.04 -2.97
CA GLN A 40 -24.49 17.06 -2.01
C GLN A 40 -25.92 17.53 -2.25
N THR A 41 -26.36 17.57 -3.52
CA THR A 41 -27.72 17.96 -3.89
C THR A 41 -28.74 16.81 -3.84
N MET A 42 -28.33 15.61 -3.41
CA MET A 42 -29.22 14.48 -3.24
C MET A 42 -29.92 14.52 -1.87
N THR A 43 -31.18 14.13 -1.82
CA THR A 43 -31.90 13.86 -0.57
C THR A 43 -31.33 12.61 0.11
N ALA A 44 -31.67 12.39 1.39
CA ALA A 44 -31.28 11.16 2.09
C ALA A 44 -31.78 9.89 1.39
N GLU A 45 -32.97 9.95 0.78
CA GLU A 45 -33.52 8.87 -0.02
C GLU A 45 -32.69 8.64 -1.29
N GLU A 46 -32.42 9.69 -2.06
CA GLU A 46 -31.59 9.63 -3.27
C GLU A 46 -30.18 9.09 -2.95
N VAL A 47 -29.60 9.46 -1.81
CA VAL A 47 -28.32 8.92 -1.31
C VAL A 47 -28.42 7.42 -1.00
N GLY A 48 -29.51 6.98 -0.37
CA GLY A 48 -29.77 5.57 -0.09
C GLY A 48 -29.90 4.74 -1.37
N ILE A 49 -30.67 5.24 -2.33
CA ILE A 49 -30.82 4.65 -3.67
C ILE A 49 -29.46 4.56 -4.35
N TYR A 50 -28.72 5.68 -4.42
CA TYR A 50 -27.41 5.72 -5.05
C TYR A 50 -26.45 4.68 -4.45
N THR A 51 -26.44 4.56 -3.12
CA THR A 51 -25.62 3.56 -2.42
C THR A 51 -26.00 2.13 -2.80
N LEU A 52 -27.29 1.82 -2.90
CA LEU A 52 -27.77 0.50 -3.32
C LEU A 52 -27.40 0.19 -4.79
N LEU A 53 -27.55 1.17 -5.69
CA LEU A 53 -27.15 1.02 -7.09
C LEU A 53 -25.64 0.75 -7.22
N LEU A 54 -24.79 1.42 -6.43
CA LEU A 54 -23.34 1.13 -6.41
C LEU A 54 -23.06 -0.32 -6.00
N CYS A 55 -23.76 -0.84 -4.99
CA CYS A 55 -23.62 -2.24 -4.58
C CYS A 55 -24.04 -3.21 -5.69
N MET A 56 -25.14 -2.93 -6.38
CA MET A 56 -25.61 -3.76 -7.50
C MET A 56 -24.64 -3.76 -8.68
N ASP A 57 -24.21 -2.58 -9.13
CA ASP A 57 -23.20 -2.45 -10.20
C ASP A 57 -21.92 -3.22 -9.83
N TRP A 58 -21.49 -3.14 -8.56
CA TRP A 58 -20.30 -3.85 -8.12
C TRP A 58 -20.44 -5.39 -8.19
N LEU A 59 -21.56 -5.93 -7.70
CA LEU A 59 -21.80 -7.38 -7.66
C LEU A 59 -22.03 -7.95 -9.07
N GLU A 60 -22.89 -7.29 -9.84
CA GLU A 60 -23.36 -7.82 -11.14
C GLU A 60 -22.49 -7.36 -12.31
N ASP A 61 -21.54 -6.45 -12.10
CA ASP A 61 -20.79 -5.80 -13.18
C ASP A 61 -21.71 -5.05 -14.13
N GLY A 62 -22.25 -3.95 -13.62
CA GLY A 62 -23.25 -3.14 -14.28
C GLY A 62 -24.68 -3.51 -13.89
N ILE A 63 -25.59 -2.59 -14.16
CA ILE A 63 -27.03 -2.70 -13.91
C ILE A 63 -27.71 -2.78 -15.28
N GLU A 64 -28.81 -3.53 -15.38
CA GLU A 64 -29.60 -3.58 -16.61
C GLU A 64 -30.25 -2.21 -16.88
N ASP A 65 -30.25 -1.75 -18.13
CA ASP A 65 -30.86 -0.48 -18.53
C ASP A 65 -32.39 -0.61 -18.67
N ASP A 66 -33.04 -1.04 -17.60
CA ASP A 66 -34.49 -1.18 -17.50
C ASP A 66 -35.02 -0.49 -16.24
N LEU A 67 -35.58 0.71 -16.45
CA LEU A 67 -36.18 1.51 -15.38
C LEU A 67 -37.38 0.81 -14.74
N THR A 68 -38.14 -0.01 -15.48
CA THR A 68 -39.30 -0.71 -14.93
C THR A 68 -38.86 -1.79 -13.95
N THR A 69 -37.83 -2.55 -14.28
CA THR A 69 -37.22 -3.51 -13.35
C THR A 69 -36.59 -2.80 -12.15
N LEU A 70 -36.01 -1.62 -12.35
CA LEU A 70 -35.46 -0.81 -11.27
C LEU A 70 -36.55 -0.32 -10.31
N GLU A 71 -37.62 0.28 -10.82
CA GLU A 71 -38.77 0.70 -10.01
C GLU A 71 -39.36 -0.48 -9.23
N ALA A 72 -39.51 -1.65 -9.87
CA ALA A 72 -39.96 -2.87 -9.20
C ALA A 72 -39.02 -3.32 -8.08
N LEU A 73 -37.70 -3.17 -8.25
CA LEU A 73 -36.71 -3.52 -7.25
C LEU A 73 -36.73 -2.57 -6.04
N PHE A 74 -36.99 -1.29 -6.29
CA PHE A 74 -37.05 -0.25 -5.27
C PHE A 74 -38.47 0.05 -4.77
N ASN A 75 -39.48 -0.67 -5.25
CA ASN A 75 -40.91 -0.33 -5.11
C ASN A 75 -41.34 0.00 -3.65
N HIS A 76 -40.91 -0.81 -2.68
CA HIS A 76 -41.22 -0.60 -1.25
C HIS A 76 -40.22 0.32 -0.52
N ARG A 77 -39.19 0.81 -1.22
CA ARG A 77 -38.11 1.66 -0.71
C ARG A 77 -38.18 3.09 -1.25
N LEU A 78 -38.98 3.34 -2.29
CA LEU A 78 -39.22 4.66 -2.85
C LEU A 78 -40.41 5.32 -2.16
N THR A 79 -40.23 6.58 -1.78
CA THR A 79 -41.35 7.46 -1.44
C THR A 79 -41.90 8.17 -2.68
N ASP A 80 -41.03 8.44 -3.66
CA ASP A 80 -41.34 9.05 -4.95
C ASP A 80 -40.46 8.42 -6.05
N ALA A 81 -41.05 8.08 -7.20
CA ALA A 81 -40.32 7.56 -8.36
C ALA A 81 -39.28 8.58 -8.89
N GLN A 82 -39.51 9.89 -8.69
CA GLN A 82 -38.55 10.94 -9.07
C GLN A 82 -37.22 10.84 -8.31
N SER A 83 -37.20 10.21 -7.12
CA SER A 83 -35.98 9.97 -6.36
C SER A 83 -34.98 9.05 -7.08
N LEU A 84 -35.37 8.37 -8.16
CA LEU A 84 -34.46 7.59 -9.00
C LEU A 84 -33.64 8.44 -9.97
N VAL A 85 -34.12 9.62 -10.35
CA VAL A 85 -33.56 10.37 -11.50
C VAL A 85 -32.09 10.75 -11.29
N LYS A 86 -31.75 11.41 -10.16
CA LYS A 86 -30.36 11.84 -9.91
C LYS A 86 -29.43 10.66 -9.67
N PRO A 87 -29.77 9.64 -8.86
CA PRO A 87 -28.92 8.46 -8.71
C PRO A 87 -28.69 7.74 -10.03
N TRP A 88 -29.74 7.56 -10.83
CA TRP A 88 -29.67 6.85 -12.11
C TRP A 88 -28.77 7.56 -13.13
N SER A 89 -28.80 8.89 -13.17
CA SER A 89 -27.94 9.67 -14.07
C SER A 89 -26.45 9.59 -13.73
N LYS A 90 -26.05 8.91 -12.64
CA LYS A 90 -24.65 8.64 -12.27
C LYS A 90 -24.09 7.36 -12.90
N PHE A 91 -24.89 6.64 -13.69
CA PHE A 91 -24.51 5.40 -14.34
C PHE A 91 -24.66 5.53 -15.86
N ASP A 92 -23.52 5.49 -16.55
CA ASP A 92 -23.44 5.63 -17.99
C ASP A 92 -23.74 4.28 -18.66
N VAL A 93 -24.42 4.30 -19.81
CA VAL A 93 -24.67 3.10 -20.62
C VAL A 93 -23.37 2.70 -21.30
N CYS A 94 -22.93 1.46 -21.07
CA CYS A 94 -21.76 0.87 -21.70
C CYS A 94 -22.12 0.16 -23.02
N GLU A 95 -21.10 -0.27 -23.76
CA GLU A 95 -21.25 -0.96 -25.05
C GLU A 95 -22.07 -2.26 -24.97
N ASP A 96 -22.06 -2.94 -23.82
CA ASP A 96 -22.83 -4.15 -23.56
C ASP A 96 -24.29 -3.87 -23.13
N GLY A 97 -24.72 -2.61 -23.18
CA GLY A 97 -26.07 -2.17 -22.79
C GLY A 97 -26.30 -2.11 -21.28
N ARG A 98 -25.31 -2.43 -20.45
CA ARG A 98 -25.40 -2.30 -19.00
C ARG A 98 -24.94 -0.91 -18.56
N ARG A 99 -25.54 -0.42 -17.49
CA ARG A 99 -25.17 0.85 -16.86
C ARG A 99 -24.12 0.67 -15.78
N ARG A 100 -23.07 1.49 -15.82
CA ARG A 100 -21.96 1.43 -14.86
C ARG A 100 -21.60 2.80 -14.32
N ASN A 101 -21.24 2.86 -13.05
CA ASN A 101 -20.72 4.08 -12.45
C ASN A 101 -19.23 4.21 -12.80
N LYS A 102 -18.85 5.35 -13.38
CA LYS A 102 -17.47 5.62 -13.81
C LYS A 102 -16.41 5.36 -12.73
N ARG A 103 -16.65 5.86 -11.51
CA ARG A 103 -15.72 5.68 -10.37
C ARG A 103 -15.55 4.22 -10.00
N LEU A 104 -16.62 3.41 -10.07
CA LEU A 104 -16.54 1.98 -9.77
C LEU A 104 -15.75 1.23 -10.84
N GLN A 105 -15.81 1.66 -12.09
CA GLN A 105 -14.98 1.06 -13.15
C GLN A 105 -13.50 1.31 -12.92
N GLU A 106 -13.13 2.55 -12.59
CA GLU A 106 -11.75 2.89 -12.24
C GLU A 106 -11.24 2.03 -11.05
N GLU A 107 -12.07 1.80 -10.04
CA GLU A 107 -11.73 0.91 -8.93
C GLU A 107 -11.62 -0.56 -9.35
N ARG A 108 -12.47 -1.04 -10.26
CA ARG A 108 -12.45 -2.42 -10.78
C ARG A 108 -11.18 -2.67 -11.60
N GLU A 109 -10.79 -1.73 -12.45
CA GLU A 109 -9.54 -1.74 -13.23
C GLU A 109 -8.32 -1.78 -12.32
N LYS A 110 -8.25 -0.86 -11.34
CA LYS A 110 -7.16 -0.83 -10.35
C LYS A 110 -7.03 -2.14 -9.58
N GLN A 111 -8.15 -2.76 -9.20
CA GLN A 111 -8.14 -4.06 -8.54
C GLN A 111 -7.75 -5.21 -9.48
N ALA A 112 -8.11 -5.15 -10.76
CA ALA A 112 -7.68 -6.11 -11.78
C ALA A 112 -6.15 -6.04 -11.99
N ASP A 113 -5.62 -4.83 -12.18
CA ASP A 113 -4.18 -4.57 -12.36
C ASP A 113 -3.38 -5.05 -11.15
N TRP A 114 -3.84 -4.74 -9.93
CA TRP A 114 -3.18 -5.17 -8.71
C TRP A 114 -3.17 -6.70 -8.59
N ARG A 115 -4.28 -7.37 -8.90
CA ARG A 115 -4.35 -8.85 -8.89
C ARG A 115 -3.39 -9.45 -9.91
N GLU A 116 -3.32 -8.90 -11.12
CA GLU A 116 -2.42 -9.40 -12.15
C GLU A 116 -0.95 -9.20 -11.74
N LYS A 117 -0.59 -8.00 -11.27
CA LYS A 117 0.76 -7.67 -10.78
C LYS A 117 1.16 -8.59 -9.62
N SER A 118 0.28 -8.77 -8.64
CA SER A 118 0.52 -9.63 -7.48
C SER A 118 0.65 -11.10 -7.87
N SER A 119 -0.17 -11.57 -8.82
CA SER A 119 -0.09 -12.92 -9.38
C SER A 119 1.25 -13.18 -10.09
N LYS A 120 1.69 -12.25 -10.94
CA LYS A 120 3.00 -12.30 -11.62
C LYS A 120 4.14 -12.37 -10.60
N GLY A 121 4.14 -11.49 -9.60
CA GLY A 121 5.14 -11.48 -8.52
C GLY A 121 5.15 -12.77 -7.70
N GLY A 122 3.96 -13.30 -7.35
CA GLY A 122 3.82 -14.55 -6.62
C GLY A 122 4.36 -15.76 -7.38
N LYS A 123 4.07 -15.85 -8.69
CA LYS A 123 4.60 -16.90 -9.58
C LYS A 123 6.12 -16.82 -9.70
N GLN A 124 6.67 -15.64 -9.92
CA GLN A 124 8.14 -15.44 -9.96
C GLN A 124 8.79 -15.87 -8.65
N SER A 125 8.21 -15.49 -7.52
CA SER A 125 8.68 -15.87 -6.19
C SER A 125 8.64 -17.39 -5.98
N ALA A 126 7.58 -18.06 -6.43
CA ALA A 126 7.45 -19.52 -6.35
C ALA A 126 8.49 -20.24 -7.23
N ILE A 127 8.77 -19.74 -8.43
CA ILE A 127 9.82 -20.28 -9.33
C ILE A 127 11.19 -20.15 -8.67
N SER A 128 11.52 -18.98 -8.11
CA SER A 128 12.79 -18.75 -7.41
C SER A 128 12.97 -19.69 -6.21
N ARG A 129 11.90 -19.93 -5.43
CA ARG A 129 11.94 -20.90 -4.33
C ARG A 129 12.16 -22.33 -4.82
N ARG A 130 11.46 -22.76 -5.88
CA ARG A 130 11.64 -24.11 -6.45
C ARG A 130 13.07 -24.37 -6.93
N LYS A 131 13.70 -23.39 -7.59
CA LYS A 131 15.12 -23.50 -8.01
C LYS A 131 16.07 -23.70 -6.83
N ILE A 132 15.81 -23.04 -5.70
CA ILE A 132 16.60 -23.23 -4.47
C ILE A 132 16.34 -24.61 -3.84
N THR A 133 15.09 -25.08 -3.81
CA THR A 133 14.72 -26.39 -3.25
C THR A 133 15.28 -27.58 -4.05
N THR A 134 15.64 -27.40 -5.33
CA THR A 134 16.23 -28.48 -6.16
C THR A 134 17.72 -28.71 -5.85
N LEU A 135 18.35 -27.83 -5.08
CA LEU A 135 19.69 -28.07 -4.50
C LEU A 135 19.49 -28.78 -3.17
N GLU A 136 19.59 -30.11 -3.17
CA GLU A 136 19.35 -30.94 -1.98
C GLU A 136 20.12 -30.45 -0.75
N PRO A 137 19.48 -30.33 0.43
CA PRO A 137 20.19 -30.31 1.70
C PRO A 137 20.71 -31.72 2.01
N PRO A 138 21.89 -31.88 2.65
CA PRO A 138 22.38 -33.20 3.04
C PRO A 138 21.35 -33.88 3.95
N LEU A 139 20.95 -35.10 3.59
CA LEU A 139 20.02 -35.95 4.33
C LEU A 139 20.53 -36.16 5.76
N ASN A 140 19.93 -35.48 6.73
CA ASN A 140 19.99 -35.89 8.12
C ASN A 140 18.59 -36.34 8.54
N HIS A 141 18.39 -37.65 8.53
CA HIS A 141 17.17 -38.29 9.01
C HIS A 141 16.91 -37.90 10.48
N ARG A 142 15.81 -37.20 10.74
CA ARG A 142 15.14 -37.23 12.04
C ARG A 142 13.63 -37.24 11.82
N PRO A 143 12.91 -38.31 12.18
CA PRO A 143 11.47 -38.33 12.05
C PRO A 143 10.87 -37.46 13.15
N SER A 144 10.24 -36.35 12.79
CA SER A 144 9.35 -35.61 13.68
C SER A 144 7.93 -35.81 13.21
N THR A 145 7.21 -36.62 13.96
CA THR A 145 5.77 -36.82 13.86
C THR A 145 5.05 -35.56 14.32
N LEU A 146 4.35 -34.86 13.43
CA LEU A 146 3.39 -33.83 13.82
C LEU A 146 2.04 -34.12 13.17
N LYS A 147 1.07 -34.49 14.01
CA LYS A 147 -0.35 -34.60 13.67
C LYS A 147 -0.96 -33.19 13.54
N PRO A 148 -1.99 -32.99 12.70
CA PRO A 148 -2.73 -31.73 12.67
C PRO A 148 -3.77 -31.72 13.81
N LYS A 149 -3.91 -30.59 14.49
CA LYS A 149 -5.04 -30.33 15.39
C LYS A 149 -5.76 -29.08 14.90
N GLY A 150 -7.05 -29.22 14.58
CA GLY A 150 -7.96 -28.11 14.36
C GLY A 150 -8.31 -27.44 15.70
N ASP A 151 -8.50 -26.12 15.68
CA ASP A 151 -9.82 -25.49 15.76
C ASP A 151 -9.69 -23.96 15.69
N SER A 152 -10.80 -23.34 15.33
CA SER A 152 -11.06 -21.95 14.97
C SER A 152 -10.65 -20.88 16.00
N SER A 153 -10.19 -19.72 15.51
CA SER A 153 -10.80 -18.39 15.75
C SER A 153 -9.80 -17.26 15.46
N SER A 154 -10.34 -16.18 14.93
CA SER A 154 -9.68 -15.06 14.28
C SER A 154 -8.84 -14.20 15.23
N SER A 155 -7.60 -13.89 14.85
CA SER A 155 -6.95 -12.63 15.18
C SER A 155 -5.84 -12.34 14.17
N SER A 156 -6.13 -11.41 13.27
CA SER A 156 -5.15 -10.86 12.33
C SER A 156 -4.19 -9.95 13.07
N SER A 157 -2.97 -10.43 13.29
CA SER A 157 -1.82 -9.59 13.62
C SER A 157 -0.74 -9.80 12.56
N ILE A 158 -0.70 -8.87 11.61
CA ILE A 158 0.33 -8.80 10.57
C ILE A 158 1.58 -8.23 11.23
N ALA A 159 2.41 -9.11 11.79
CA ALA A 159 3.77 -8.80 12.19
C ALA A 159 4.72 -9.37 11.14
N SER A 160 5.01 -8.58 10.10
CA SER A 160 6.05 -8.88 9.13
C SER A 160 7.43 -8.54 9.71
N SER A 161 8.01 -9.47 10.47
CA SER A 161 9.41 -9.46 10.88
C SER A 161 10.21 -10.42 10.00
N SER A 162 10.72 -9.92 8.89
CA SER A 162 11.65 -10.68 8.03
C SER A 162 13.06 -10.68 8.64
N SER A 163 13.32 -11.61 9.55
CA SER A 163 14.67 -11.98 9.97
C SER A 163 15.28 -12.92 8.93
N ASN A 164 16.02 -12.35 7.97
CA ASN A 164 16.69 -13.14 6.93
C ASN A 164 18.07 -13.60 7.43
N THR A 165 18.19 -14.88 7.81
CA THR A 165 19.44 -15.54 8.19
C THR A 165 20.06 -16.30 7.01
N LYS A 166 21.22 -15.80 6.54
CA LYS A 166 22.40 -16.47 5.91
C LYS A 166 22.23 -17.44 4.71
N LYS A 167 22.94 -17.15 3.60
CA LYS A 167 24.26 -17.75 3.21
C LYS A 167 24.83 -17.07 1.94
N LYS A 168 26.17 -16.96 1.90
CA LYS A 168 27.00 -16.15 0.98
C LYS A 168 27.07 -16.75 -0.43
N SER A 169 26.43 -16.14 -1.42
CA SER A 169 27.02 -16.03 -2.76
C SER A 169 27.99 -14.85 -2.74
N MET A 170 29.19 -14.97 -3.33
CA MET A 170 30.08 -13.81 -3.50
C MET A 170 29.41 -12.84 -4.48
N VAL A 171 28.62 -11.92 -3.96
CA VAL A 171 28.17 -10.75 -4.70
C VAL A 171 29.41 -9.89 -4.91
N ILE A 172 29.82 -9.72 -6.16
CA ILE A 172 30.87 -8.76 -6.54
C ILE A 172 30.22 -7.39 -6.42
N TYR A 173 30.76 -6.55 -5.54
CA TYR A 173 30.32 -5.18 -5.36
C TYR A 173 31.28 -4.23 -6.08
N ASP A 174 30.78 -3.05 -6.42
CA ASP A 174 31.61 -1.94 -6.89
C ASP A 174 32.71 -1.62 -5.86
N GLN A 175 33.95 -1.37 -6.34
CA GLN A 175 35.09 -1.07 -5.47
C GLN A 175 34.86 0.19 -4.64
N ASP A 176 34.16 1.19 -5.22
CA ASP A 176 33.85 2.43 -4.51
C ASP A 176 32.86 2.17 -3.38
N PHE A 177 31.84 1.34 -3.65
CA PHE A 177 30.90 0.91 -2.61
C PHE A 177 31.59 0.10 -1.52
N GLU A 178 32.55 -0.77 -1.86
CA GLU A 178 33.31 -1.51 -0.84
C GLU A 178 34.14 -0.59 0.05
N THR A 179 34.71 0.47 -0.52
CA THR A 179 35.48 1.47 0.21
C THR A 179 34.58 2.25 1.17
N PHE A 180 33.42 2.73 0.69
CA PHE A 180 32.38 3.31 1.54
C PHE A 180 31.93 2.34 2.65
N TRP A 181 31.65 1.08 2.30
CA TRP A 181 31.17 0.07 3.24
C TRP A 181 32.18 -0.26 4.34
N LYS A 182 33.47 -0.22 4.03
CA LYS A 182 34.54 -0.41 5.01
C LYS A 182 34.63 0.76 5.98
N ALA A 183 34.44 2.00 5.50
CA ALA A 183 34.51 3.22 6.30
C ALA A 183 33.29 3.43 7.22
N TYR A 184 32.12 2.92 6.84
CA TYR A 184 30.89 3.17 7.58
C TYR A 184 30.86 2.38 8.93
N PRO A 185 30.59 3.06 10.08
CA PRO A 185 30.68 2.42 11.40
C PRO A 185 29.62 1.34 11.65
N LYS A 186 28.44 1.45 11.04
CA LYS A 186 27.31 0.52 11.24
C LYS A 186 27.05 -0.34 9.99
N LYS A 187 27.42 -1.62 10.05
CA LYS A 187 27.38 -2.54 8.91
C LYS A 187 26.09 -3.38 8.86
N ILE A 188 24.96 -2.72 8.58
CA ILE A 188 23.65 -3.37 8.51
C ILE A 188 23.05 -3.22 7.10
N GLY A 189 22.56 -4.33 6.53
CA GLY A 189 21.80 -4.31 5.28
C GLY A 189 22.61 -3.97 4.02
N LYS A 190 23.79 -4.59 3.82
CA LYS A 190 24.71 -4.32 2.67
C LYS A 190 24.01 -4.28 1.31
N GLY A 191 23.11 -5.24 1.04
CA GLY A 191 22.39 -5.29 -0.23
C GLY A 191 21.39 -4.15 -0.44
N ALA A 192 20.74 -3.67 0.63
CA ALA A 192 19.86 -2.52 0.56
C ALA A 192 20.67 -1.22 0.34
N ALA A 193 21.81 -1.09 1.02
CA ALA A 193 22.73 0.03 0.80
C ALA A 193 23.27 0.05 -0.64
N ASN A 194 23.66 -1.11 -1.20
CA ASN A 194 24.16 -1.19 -2.58
C ASN A 194 23.12 -0.72 -3.60
N LYS A 195 21.84 -1.06 -3.41
CA LYS A 195 20.76 -0.57 -4.29
C LYS A 195 20.65 0.95 -4.31
N PHE A 196 20.85 1.61 -3.16
CA PHE A 196 20.87 3.07 -3.09
C PHE A 196 22.17 3.65 -3.66
N TRP A 197 23.30 2.97 -3.47
CA TRP A 197 24.58 3.34 -4.07
C TRP A 197 24.52 3.33 -5.60
N GLU A 198 24.04 2.24 -6.20
CA GLU A 198 23.88 2.12 -7.66
C GLU A 198 22.90 3.15 -8.23
N LYS A 199 21.86 3.50 -7.46
CA LYS A 199 20.85 4.48 -7.85
C LYS A 199 21.36 5.93 -7.80
N GLN A 200 22.02 6.32 -6.71
CA GLN A 200 22.42 7.71 -6.47
C GLN A 200 23.82 8.03 -7.01
N LYS A 201 24.71 7.04 -7.09
CA LYS A 201 26.12 7.16 -7.49
C LYS A 201 26.82 8.35 -6.81
N PRO A 202 26.85 8.38 -5.46
CA PRO A 202 27.43 9.50 -4.76
C PRO A 202 28.96 9.57 -4.97
N PRO A 203 29.55 10.78 -4.95
CA PRO A 203 31.00 10.92 -5.03
C PRO A 203 31.66 10.32 -3.79
N LEU A 204 32.50 9.29 -4.00
CA LEU A 204 33.14 8.52 -2.93
C LEU A 204 33.91 9.41 -1.95
N ASP A 205 34.66 10.38 -2.45
CA ASP A 205 35.49 11.28 -1.65
C ASP A 205 34.66 12.05 -0.63
N LYS A 206 33.53 12.61 -1.06
CA LYS A 206 32.61 13.36 -0.21
C LYS A 206 31.95 12.46 0.84
N CYS A 207 31.60 11.24 0.48
CA CYS A 207 31.09 10.27 1.45
C CYS A 207 32.12 9.94 2.53
N LEU A 208 33.39 9.73 2.16
CA LEU A 208 34.44 9.41 3.12
C LEU A 208 34.76 10.60 4.03
N GLU A 209 34.76 11.82 3.49
CA GLU A 209 34.98 13.05 4.26
C GLU A 209 33.88 13.28 5.30
N THR A 210 32.61 13.19 4.87
CA THR A 210 31.47 13.33 5.78
C THR A 210 31.43 12.24 6.84
N ILE A 211 31.67 10.97 6.48
CA ILE A 211 31.75 9.88 7.46
C ILE A 211 32.84 10.17 8.52
N LYS A 212 34.03 10.62 8.10
CA LYS A 212 35.12 10.98 9.04
C LYS A 212 34.71 12.13 9.96
N ALA A 213 34.05 13.16 9.42
CA ALA A 213 33.57 14.29 10.20
C ALA A 213 32.52 13.87 11.24
N PHE A 214 31.56 13.02 10.85
CA PHE A 214 30.51 12.54 11.74
C PHE A 214 31.05 11.55 12.78
N ILE A 215 31.97 10.65 12.45
CA ILE A 215 32.63 9.75 13.43
C ILE A 215 33.30 10.55 14.54
N GLY A 216 33.88 11.71 14.23
CA GLY A 216 34.50 12.61 15.22
C GLY A 216 33.51 13.47 16.02
N SER A 217 32.21 13.38 15.74
CA SER A 217 31.17 14.20 16.37
C SER A 217 30.52 13.53 17.56
N GLU A 218 30.00 14.33 18.48
CA GLU A 218 29.22 13.85 19.62
C GLU A 218 27.96 13.08 19.17
N GLN A 219 27.41 13.44 18.00
CA GLN A 219 26.22 12.81 17.43
C GLN A 219 26.42 11.33 17.07
N TRP A 220 27.62 10.90 16.66
CA TRP A 220 27.90 9.48 16.35
C TRP A 220 28.74 8.79 17.42
N LYS A 221 28.97 9.44 18.56
CA LYS A 221 29.62 8.83 19.73
C LYS A 221 28.82 7.62 20.23
N ASP A 222 27.50 7.74 20.24
CA ASP A 222 26.60 6.63 20.57
C ASP A 222 26.13 5.89 19.30
N PRO A 223 26.34 4.56 19.22
CA PRO A 223 26.00 3.76 18.04
C PRO A 223 24.48 3.70 17.74
N LYS A 224 23.64 4.12 18.69
CA LYS A 224 22.18 4.22 18.53
C LYS A 224 21.79 5.36 17.58
N TYR A 225 22.56 6.45 17.55
CA TYR A 225 22.28 7.61 16.69
C TYR A 225 22.95 7.52 15.32
N VAL A 226 23.80 6.52 15.09
CA VAL A 226 24.36 6.23 13.76
C VAL A 226 23.25 5.70 12.84
N PRO A 227 22.91 6.43 11.76
CA PRO A 227 21.89 5.99 10.82
C PRO A 227 22.31 4.70 10.10
N HIS A 228 21.34 3.93 9.61
CA HIS A 228 21.64 2.79 8.75
C HIS A 228 22.25 3.29 7.42
N PRO A 229 23.25 2.60 6.85
CA PRO A 229 23.92 3.05 5.62
C PRO A 229 22.94 3.18 4.45
N SER A 230 21.90 2.33 4.37
CA SER A 230 20.83 2.46 3.38
C SER A 230 20.05 3.77 3.54
N THR A 231 19.70 4.15 4.77
CA THR A 231 18.98 5.39 5.07
C THR A 231 19.84 6.60 4.77
N TRP A 232 21.11 6.54 5.18
CA TRP A 232 22.08 7.61 4.95
C TRP A 232 22.31 7.87 3.45
N LEU A 233 22.46 6.80 2.64
CA LEU A 233 22.57 6.91 1.19
C LEU A 233 21.27 7.38 0.53
N SER A 234 20.11 6.90 1.00
CA SER A 234 18.82 7.27 0.42
C SER A 234 18.47 8.75 0.59
N GLN A 235 18.98 9.36 1.66
CA GLN A 235 18.71 10.75 2.06
C GLN A 235 19.83 11.71 1.61
N CYS A 236 20.79 11.25 0.81
CA CYS A 236 21.89 12.07 0.30
C CYS A 236 22.71 12.79 1.39
N ARG A 237 22.88 12.15 2.56
CA ARG A 237 23.48 12.79 3.75
C ARG A 237 24.98 13.05 3.65
N TRP A 238 25.61 12.72 2.52
CA TRP A 238 26.94 13.21 2.18
C TRP A 238 26.94 14.72 1.85
N ASP A 239 25.77 15.32 1.62
CA ASP A 239 25.59 16.76 1.43
C ASP A 239 25.22 17.50 2.74
N ASP A 240 25.02 16.79 3.86
CA ASP A 240 24.71 17.39 5.16
C ASP A 240 25.91 18.23 5.67
N GLU A 241 25.62 19.35 6.34
CA GLU A 241 26.65 20.16 7.01
C GLU A 241 27.33 19.35 8.11
N ALA A 242 28.67 19.32 8.09
CA ALA A 242 29.44 18.67 9.13
C ALA A 242 29.18 19.33 10.49
N PRO A 243 29.03 18.55 11.57
CA PRO A 243 28.82 19.10 12.90
C PRO A 243 30.01 20.01 13.27
N LYS A 244 29.70 21.26 13.60
CA LYS A 244 30.71 22.27 13.98
C LYS A 244 31.51 21.73 15.17
N LYS A 245 32.81 21.47 14.97
CA LYS A 245 33.73 21.26 16.10
C LYS A 245 33.68 22.52 16.95
N GLY A 246 33.11 22.43 18.15
CA GLY A 246 33.17 23.52 19.11
C GLY A 246 34.63 23.87 19.35
N LYS A 247 35.05 25.05 18.88
CA LYS A 247 36.27 25.66 19.40
C LYS A 247 35.95 26.01 20.85
N SER A 248 36.58 25.30 21.78
CA SER A 248 36.67 25.72 23.17
C SER A 248 37.54 26.98 23.21
N GLU A 249 36.90 28.14 23.16
CA GLU A 249 37.49 29.43 23.49
C GLU A 249 37.04 29.76 24.91
N VAL A 250 37.83 29.31 25.87
CA VAL A 250 37.79 29.81 27.25
C VAL A 250 39.13 30.49 27.45
N ASP A 251 39.14 31.82 27.46
CA ASP A 251 39.99 32.60 28.37
C ASP A 251 39.54 34.07 28.43
N GLN A 252 39.44 34.54 29.68
CA GLN A 252 39.34 35.94 30.12
C GLN A 252 38.00 36.68 29.93
N ILE A 253 37.06 36.42 30.84
CA ILE A 253 36.29 37.53 31.43
C ILE A 253 36.80 37.68 32.86
N ASP A 254 37.59 38.73 33.02
CA ASP A 254 38.09 39.23 34.29
C ASP A 254 36.93 39.50 35.24
N ARG A 255 37.13 39.10 36.48
CA ARG A 255 36.17 39.12 37.57
C ARG A 255 36.45 40.35 38.42
N SER A 256 36.38 41.52 37.81
CA SER A 256 36.38 42.82 38.50
C SER A 256 35.56 43.80 37.67
N ASP A 257 34.52 44.39 38.26
CA ASP A 257 33.80 45.62 37.82
C ASP A 257 32.26 45.54 37.84
N TYR A 258 31.70 44.89 38.87
CA TYR A 258 30.39 45.32 39.38
C TYR A 258 30.51 45.81 40.82
N ALA A 259 31.33 46.86 40.99
CA ALA A 259 31.14 47.80 42.07
C ALA A 259 30.01 48.76 41.65
N THR A 260 28.85 48.61 42.29
CA THR A 260 27.79 49.63 42.35
C THR A 260 28.40 50.98 42.74
N PRO A 261 27.88 52.09 42.18
CA PRO A 261 27.41 53.11 43.10
C PRO A 261 26.02 53.61 42.75
N VAL A 262 25.27 53.67 43.85
CA VAL A 262 24.04 54.42 44.10
C VAL A 262 24.21 55.88 43.65
N ARG A 263 23.24 56.39 42.90
CA ARG A 263 22.67 57.72 43.15
C ARG A 263 21.28 57.86 42.56
#